data_AF-A0A972D9B5-F1
#
_entry.id   AF-A0A972D9B5-F1
#
_cell.length_a   1.000
_cell.length_b   1.000
_cell.length_c   1.000
_cell.angle_alpha   90.00
_cell.angle_beta   90.00
_cell.angle_gamma   90.00
#
_symmetry.space_group_name_H-M   'P 1'
#
loop_
_entity.id
_entity.type
_entity.pdbx_description
1 polymer ?
#
loop_
_entity_poly.entity_id
_entity_poly.type
_entity_poly.pdbx_seq_one_letter_code
_entity_poly.pdbx_strand_id
1 'polypeptide(L)'
;MHTRGLVALCLTFALGCGGGTSPAEPESSSGEERVVVEKPGDHEAQEADEAAPAHTTNKHALDEEASETLHQAEWLREEQSRMKRQLDAQLGRKDVSCASVRETRDEVCFVSERICALVADDSAVASRCEESRATCDGAKAHVAGSRCK
;
A
#
# COMPACT_ATOMS: atom_id res chain seq x y z
N MET A 1 55.47 5.21 10.23
CA MET A 1 55.28 3.88 9.60
C MET A 1 53.91 3.91 8.93
N HIS A 2 53.88 3.96 7.60
CA HIS A 2 52.65 3.96 6.80
C HIS A 2 52.36 2.53 6.36
N THR A 3 51.20 1.99 6.73
CA THR A 3 50.65 0.77 6.12
C THR A 3 49.24 1.03 5.62
N ARG A 4 49.16 1.04 4.30
CA ARG A 4 47.98 1.03 3.45
C ARG A 4 47.21 -0.28 3.65
N GLY A 5 45.88 -0.23 3.61
CA GLY A 5 45.02 -1.41 3.58
C GLY A 5 43.71 -1.08 2.85
N LEU A 6 43.76 -1.11 1.53
CA LEU A 6 42.65 -0.89 0.61
C LEU A 6 42.07 -2.28 0.30
N VAL A 7 40.83 -2.57 0.69
CA VAL A 7 40.15 -3.84 0.35
C VAL A 7 38.77 -3.56 -0.25
N ALA A 8 38.79 -3.67 -1.57
CA ALA A 8 37.76 -4.07 -2.54
C ALA A 8 36.28 -4.14 -2.12
N LEU A 9 35.48 -3.37 -2.89
CA LEU A 9 34.10 -3.64 -3.26
C LEU A 9 33.89 -5.11 -3.71
N CYS A 10 32.82 -5.73 -3.22
CA CYS A 10 32.10 -6.78 -3.94
C CYS A 10 30.59 -6.52 -3.80
N LEU A 11 30.03 -5.76 -4.75
CA LEU A 11 28.60 -5.72 -5.03
C LEU A 11 28.23 -6.99 -5.79
N THR A 12 27.49 -7.90 -5.16
CA THR A 12 26.81 -9.00 -5.87
C THR A 12 25.35 -8.62 -6.10
N PHE A 13 25.09 -8.07 -7.28
CA PHE A 13 23.76 -7.86 -7.85
C PHE A 13 23.27 -9.20 -8.41
N ALA A 14 22.23 -9.79 -7.81
CA ALA A 14 21.53 -10.94 -8.39
C ALA A 14 20.27 -10.44 -9.12
N LEU A 15 20.45 -10.08 -10.39
CA LEU A 15 19.38 -9.89 -11.37
C LEU A 15 18.87 -11.26 -11.81
N GLY A 16 17.76 -11.71 -11.22
CA GLY A 16 17.00 -12.85 -11.72
C GLY A 16 16.03 -12.42 -12.81
N CYS A 17 16.51 -12.33 -14.06
CA CYS A 17 15.68 -12.26 -15.26
C CYS A 17 15.23 -13.69 -15.61
N GLY A 18 13.94 -14.00 -15.41
CA GLY A 18 13.31 -15.23 -15.92
C GLY A 18 12.19 -14.86 -16.89
N GLY A 19 12.55 -14.58 -18.14
CA GLY A 19 11.61 -14.47 -19.25
C GLY A 19 11.37 -15.82 -19.92
N GLY A 20 10.11 -16.16 -20.17
CA GLY A 20 9.70 -17.34 -20.94
C GLY A 20 8.42 -17.05 -21.72
N THR A 21 8.61 -16.76 -23.01
CA THR A 21 7.60 -16.66 -24.08
C THR A 21 7.13 -18.08 -24.43
N SER A 22 5.90 -18.41 -24.85
CA SER A 22 5.21 -17.98 -26.07
C SER A 22 3.94 -18.86 -26.27
N PRO A 23 3.09 -18.57 -27.27
CA PRO A 23 1.68 -19.01 -27.36
C PRO A 23 1.50 -20.33 -28.14
N ALA A 24 0.36 -20.99 -27.93
CA ALA A 24 -0.20 -22.02 -28.82
C ALA A 24 -1.69 -21.68 -29.01
N GLU A 25 -2.05 -21.03 -30.10
CA GLU A 25 -2.49 -21.57 -31.41
C GLU A 25 -4.02 -21.72 -31.47
N PRO A 26 -4.67 -21.21 -32.54
CA PRO A 26 -6.12 -21.23 -32.71
C PRO A 26 -6.55 -22.47 -33.49
N GLU A 27 -7.50 -23.25 -32.97
CA GLU A 27 -8.19 -24.27 -33.76
C GLU A 27 -9.47 -23.69 -34.35
N SER A 28 -9.39 -23.40 -35.65
CA SER A 28 -10.53 -23.29 -36.55
C SER A 28 -10.86 -24.69 -37.05
N SER A 29 -12.13 -25.11 -37.02
CA SER A 29 -12.79 -25.88 -38.10
C SER A 29 -14.13 -26.46 -37.66
N SER A 30 -15.01 -26.61 -38.67
CA SER A 30 -16.27 -27.35 -38.72
C SER A 30 -17.47 -26.53 -38.19
N GLY A 31 -18.28 -25.90 -39.02
CA GLY A 31 -18.84 -26.44 -40.27
C GLY A 31 -20.04 -27.33 -39.95
N GLU A 32 -21.15 -26.73 -39.54
CA GLU A 32 -22.47 -27.33 -39.69
C GLU A 32 -23.43 -26.31 -40.31
N GLU A 33 -23.75 -26.63 -41.56
CA GLU A 33 -24.82 -26.10 -42.39
C GLU A 33 -26.14 -26.08 -41.61
N ARG A 34 -26.61 -24.88 -41.22
CA ARG A 34 -28.00 -24.72 -40.79
C ARG A 34 -28.88 -24.73 -42.03
N VAL A 35 -29.48 -25.88 -42.32
CA VAL A 35 -30.64 -25.99 -43.21
C VAL A 35 -31.76 -25.13 -42.61
N VAL A 36 -32.00 -23.98 -43.24
CA VAL A 36 -33.17 -23.13 -42.94
C VAL A 36 -34.38 -23.81 -43.56
N VAL A 37 -35.17 -24.50 -42.73
CA VAL A 37 -36.57 -24.81 -43.06
C VAL A 37 -37.40 -23.63 -42.56
N GLU A 38 -37.74 -22.70 -43.46
CA GLU A 38 -38.78 -21.72 -43.21
C GLU A 38 -40.12 -22.46 -43.03
N LYS A 39 -40.75 -22.27 -41.86
CA LYS A 39 -42.19 -22.39 -41.70
C LYS A 39 -42.71 -21.07 -41.16
N PRO A 40 -43.69 -20.42 -41.83
CA PRO A 40 -44.34 -19.23 -41.30
C PRO A 40 -45.38 -19.68 -40.27
N GLY A 41 -45.42 -19.00 -39.13
CA GLY A 41 -46.38 -19.25 -38.08
C GLY A 41 -46.20 -18.24 -36.96
N ASP A 42 -46.89 -17.12 -37.10
CA ASP A 42 -47.07 -16.06 -36.12
C ASP A 42 -47.30 -16.60 -34.70
N HIS A 43 -46.56 -16.11 -33.71
CA HIS A 43 -47.13 -15.40 -32.54
C HIS A 43 -46.06 -15.03 -31.50
N GLU A 44 -46.14 -13.76 -31.11
CA GLU A 44 -45.93 -13.21 -29.75
C GLU A 44 -44.52 -12.76 -29.29
N ALA A 45 -44.43 -11.43 -29.20
CA ALA A 45 -43.64 -10.58 -28.32
C ALA A 45 -42.64 -11.27 -27.40
N GLN A 46 -41.36 -11.13 -27.73
CA GLN A 46 -40.26 -11.35 -26.81
C GLN A 46 -39.70 -9.97 -26.44
N GLU A 47 -40.05 -9.50 -25.24
CA GLU A 47 -39.36 -8.37 -24.62
C GLU A 47 -37.88 -8.76 -24.47
N ALA A 48 -37.02 -7.96 -25.08
CA ALA A 48 -35.58 -8.07 -24.92
C ALA A 48 -35.23 -7.55 -23.51
N ASP A 49 -35.20 -8.46 -22.54
CA ASP A 49 -34.58 -8.23 -21.24
C ASP A 49 -33.06 -8.30 -21.45
N GLU A 50 -32.44 -7.16 -21.78
CA GLU A 50 -31.00 -6.98 -21.63
C GLU A 50 -30.66 -6.97 -20.13
N ALA A 51 -30.56 -8.15 -19.54
CA ALA A 51 -29.99 -8.33 -18.22
C ALA A 51 -28.50 -7.96 -18.27
N ALA A 52 -28.19 -6.72 -17.92
CA ALA A 52 -26.84 -6.27 -17.61
C ALA A 52 -26.19 -7.25 -16.61
N PRO A 53 -24.89 -7.58 -16.75
CA PRO A 53 -24.25 -8.51 -15.82
C PRO A 53 -24.35 -7.95 -14.41
N ALA A 54 -25.05 -8.70 -13.55
CA ALA A 54 -25.09 -8.44 -12.13
C ALA A 54 -23.67 -8.57 -11.57
N HIS A 55 -22.99 -7.44 -11.42
CA HIS A 55 -21.85 -7.34 -10.54
C HIS A 55 -22.38 -7.60 -9.13
N THR A 56 -22.42 -8.86 -8.72
CA THR A 56 -22.57 -9.23 -7.31
C THR A 56 -21.27 -8.84 -6.64
N THR A 57 -21.12 -7.55 -6.35
CA THR A 57 -20.00 -7.04 -5.56
C THR A 57 -20.04 -7.77 -4.24
N ASN A 58 -19.01 -8.56 -3.98
CA ASN A 58 -18.87 -9.42 -2.83
C ASN A 58 -18.63 -8.51 -1.60
N LYS A 59 -19.71 -7.93 -1.09
CA LYS A 59 -19.69 -6.95 0.01
C LYS A 59 -18.88 -7.44 1.21
N HIS A 60 -18.91 -8.74 1.48
CA HIS A 60 -18.15 -9.38 2.53
C HIS A 60 -16.63 -9.28 2.35
N ALA A 61 -16.12 -9.38 1.11
CA ALA A 61 -14.70 -9.25 0.84
C ALA A 61 -14.23 -7.79 1.04
N LEU A 62 -15.05 -6.83 0.62
CA LEU A 62 -14.76 -5.40 0.83
C LEU A 62 -14.79 -5.00 2.31
N ASP A 63 -15.70 -5.58 3.10
CA ASP A 63 -15.79 -5.32 4.54
C ASP A 63 -14.59 -5.93 5.32
N GLU A 64 -14.04 -7.08 4.88
CA GLU A 64 -12.83 -7.68 5.47
C GLU A 64 -11.56 -6.88 5.15
N GLU A 65 -11.36 -6.48 3.89
CA GLU A 65 -10.18 -5.69 3.47
C GLU A 65 -10.15 -4.30 4.13
N ALA A 66 -11.30 -3.63 4.26
CA ALA A 66 -11.41 -2.37 4.99
C ALA A 66 -11.07 -2.55 6.48
N SER A 67 -11.51 -3.65 7.09
CA SER A 67 -11.18 -4.00 8.48
C SER A 67 -9.68 -4.23 8.68
N GLU A 68 -9.01 -4.91 7.75
CA GLU A 68 -7.56 -5.12 7.80
C GLU A 68 -6.76 -3.82 7.63
N THR A 69 -7.17 -2.97 6.70
CA THR A 69 -6.52 -1.67 6.45
C THR A 69 -6.61 -0.75 7.68
N LEU A 70 -7.78 -0.72 8.33
CA LEU A 70 -7.98 0.03 9.58
C LEU A 70 -7.13 -0.55 10.72
N HIS A 71 -7.07 -1.88 10.84
CA HIS A 71 -6.23 -2.53 11.85
C HIS A 71 -4.75 -2.20 11.65
N GLN A 72 -4.27 -2.22 10.40
CA GLN A 72 -2.90 -1.84 10.06
C GLN A 72 -2.61 -0.37 10.41
N ALA A 73 -3.55 0.54 10.12
CA ALA A 73 -3.41 1.95 10.48
C ALA A 73 -3.30 2.15 12.00
N GLU A 74 -4.10 1.42 12.79
CA GLU A 74 -4.03 1.48 14.26
C GLU A 74 -2.70 0.96 14.80
N TRP A 75 -2.23 -0.18 14.28
CA TRP A 75 -0.92 -0.72 14.67
C TRP A 75 0.22 0.27 14.38
N LEU A 76 0.20 0.91 13.20
CA LEU A 76 1.18 1.94 12.85
C LEU A 76 1.09 3.17 13.78
N ARG A 77 -0.11 3.54 14.21
CA ARG A 77 -0.30 4.65 15.17
C ARG A 77 0.27 4.34 16.54
N GLU A 78 0.10 3.11 17.03
CA GLU A 78 0.70 2.67 18.29
C GLU A 78 2.24 2.72 18.20
N GLU A 79 2.78 2.27 17.08
CA GLU A 79 4.22 2.33 16.79
C GLU A 79 4.73 3.78 16.74
N GLN A 80 4.03 4.66 16.04
CA GLN A 80 4.34 6.09 16.00
C GLN A 80 4.33 6.70 17.41
N SER A 81 3.33 6.35 18.22
CA SER A 81 3.19 6.82 19.59
C SER A 81 4.33 6.33 20.47
N ARG A 82 4.81 5.09 20.27
CA ARG A 82 5.97 4.54 20.95
C ARG A 82 7.24 5.33 20.61
N MET A 83 7.50 5.56 19.33
CA MET A 83 8.66 6.33 18.87
C MET A 83 8.59 7.79 19.35
N LYS A 84 7.41 8.40 19.36
CA LYS A 84 7.23 9.76 19.90
C LYS A 84 7.61 9.85 21.38
N ARG A 85 7.20 8.86 22.19
CA ARG A 85 7.62 8.79 23.60
C ARG A 85 9.13 8.58 23.74
N GLN A 86 9.75 7.79 22.87
CA GLN A 86 11.21 7.63 22.83
C GLN A 86 11.91 8.95 22.49
N LEU A 87 11.43 9.68 21.50
CA LEU A 87 11.93 11.01 21.13
C LEU A 87 11.86 11.97 22.31
N ASP A 88 10.72 12.04 23.00
CA ASP A 88 10.53 12.93 24.14
C ASP A 88 11.47 12.56 25.31
N ALA A 89 11.66 11.26 25.56
CA ALA A 89 12.60 10.77 26.56
C ALA A 89 14.06 11.11 26.20
N GLN A 90 14.45 10.96 24.92
CA GLN A 90 15.77 11.33 24.44
C GLN A 90 16.05 12.82 24.66
N LEU A 91 15.09 13.69 24.31
CA LEU A 91 15.22 15.14 24.48
C LEU A 91 15.39 15.56 25.96
N GLY A 92 14.83 14.80 26.90
CA GLY A 92 15.00 15.02 28.34
C GLY A 92 16.38 14.61 28.89
N ARG A 93 17.12 13.75 28.20
CA ARG A 93 18.48 13.33 28.62
C ARG A 93 19.49 14.42 28.29
N LYS A 94 20.61 14.52 29.02
CA LYS A 94 21.68 15.53 28.75
C LYS A 94 22.76 15.05 27.78
N ASP A 95 22.91 13.74 27.64
CA ASP A 95 24.00 13.03 26.97
C ASP A 95 23.59 12.41 25.61
N VAL A 96 22.35 12.63 25.16
CA VAL A 96 21.88 12.08 23.88
C VAL A 96 22.52 12.80 22.69
N SER A 97 22.83 12.03 21.65
CA SER A 97 23.26 12.55 20.35
C SER A 97 22.10 13.20 19.59
N CYS A 98 22.29 14.43 19.13
CA CYS A 98 21.31 15.11 18.29
C CYS A 98 21.14 14.48 16.90
N ALA A 99 22.07 13.60 16.47
CA ALA A 99 21.84 12.79 15.27
C ALA A 99 20.74 11.75 15.51
N SER A 100 20.82 11.01 16.62
CA SER A 100 19.82 10.00 17.00
C SER A 100 18.44 10.62 17.26
N VAL A 101 18.39 11.79 17.91
CA VAL A 101 17.12 12.54 18.10
C VAL A 101 16.46 12.88 16.77
N ARG A 102 17.24 13.35 15.79
CA ARG A 102 16.70 13.71 14.46
C ARG A 102 16.29 12.47 13.68
N GLU A 103 17.03 11.37 13.80
CA GLU A 103 16.66 10.07 13.22
C GLU A 103 15.32 9.58 13.78
N THR A 104 15.14 9.54 15.11
CA THR A 104 13.85 9.15 15.71
C THR A 104 12.70 10.09 15.30
N ARG A 105 12.95 11.39 15.16
CA ARG A 105 11.95 12.34 14.60
C ARG A 105 11.57 11.96 13.17
N ASP A 106 12.55 11.62 12.34
CA ASP A 106 12.32 11.27 10.94
C ASP A 106 11.57 9.94 10.83
N GLU A 107 11.84 8.97 11.70
CA GLU A 107 11.07 7.72 11.80
C GLU A 107 9.61 7.96 12.20
N VAL A 108 9.34 8.85 13.17
CA VAL A 108 7.97 9.26 13.55
C VAL A 108 7.22 9.82 12.34
N CYS A 109 7.90 10.63 11.52
CA CYS A 109 7.31 11.22 10.32
C CYS A 109 7.15 10.20 9.18
N PHE A 110 8.09 9.29 9.01
CA PHE A 110 7.98 8.20 8.05
C PHE A 110 6.77 7.30 8.33
N VAL A 111 6.51 6.97 9.60
CA VAL A 111 5.29 6.21 9.95
C VAL A 111 4.03 7.02 9.67
N SER A 112 4.07 8.35 9.81
CA SER A 112 2.95 9.19 9.40
C SER A 112 2.64 9.09 7.92
N GLU A 113 3.67 9.13 7.08
CA GLU A 113 3.53 8.96 5.63
C GLU A 113 2.92 7.59 5.30
N ARG A 114 3.36 6.53 5.99
CA ARG A 114 2.80 5.18 5.82
C ARG A 114 1.32 5.11 6.18
N ILE A 115 0.89 5.69 7.31
CA ILE A 115 -0.54 5.74 7.70
C ILE A 115 -1.34 6.51 6.64
N CYS A 116 -0.79 7.62 6.14
CA CYS A 116 -1.48 8.42 5.13
C CYS A 116 -1.57 7.76 3.75
N ALA A 117 -0.63 6.87 3.40
CA ALA A 117 -0.70 6.09 2.17
C ALA A 117 -1.93 5.15 2.16
N LEU A 118 -2.32 4.61 3.32
CA LEU A 118 -3.48 3.71 3.47
C LEU A 118 -4.82 4.40 3.21
N VAL A 119 -4.88 5.74 3.20
CA VAL A 119 -6.11 6.50 2.90
C VAL A 119 -6.58 6.28 1.46
N ALA A 120 -5.66 5.95 0.55
CA ALA A 120 -6.01 5.59 -0.83
C ALA A 120 -6.83 4.30 -0.90
N ASP A 121 -6.61 3.39 0.05
CA ASP A 121 -7.24 2.08 0.12
C ASP A 121 -8.51 2.11 0.98
N ASP A 122 -8.50 2.88 2.07
CA ASP A 122 -9.67 3.06 2.94
C ASP A 122 -9.81 4.50 3.47
N SER A 123 -10.90 5.17 3.06
CA SER A 123 -11.24 6.52 3.52
C SER A 123 -11.48 6.64 5.03
N ALA A 124 -11.83 5.54 5.72
CA ALA A 124 -12.00 5.52 7.17
C ALA A 124 -10.67 5.78 7.91
N VAL A 125 -9.53 5.61 7.24
CA VAL A 125 -8.19 5.93 7.75
C VAL A 125 -7.89 7.43 7.70
N ALA A 126 -8.68 8.25 7.02
CA ALA A 126 -8.39 9.69 6.83
C ALA A 126 -8.15 10.44 8.15
N SER A 127 -8.98 10.22 9.18
CA SER A 127 -8.77 10.83 10.50
C SER A 127 -7.46 10.37 11.16
N ARG A 128 -7.02 9.13 10.91
CA ARG A 128 -5.78 8.58 11.47
C ARG A 128 -4.57 9.22 10.79
N CYS A 129 -4.66 9.47 9.49
CA CYS A 129 -3.65 10.22 8.76
C CYS A 129 -3.51 11.66 9.30
N GLU A 130 -4.62 12.38 9.53
CA GLU A 130 -4.58 13.74 10.07
C GLU A 130 -3.93 13.81 11.46
N GLU A 131 -4.35 12.93 12.36
CA GLU A 131 -3.78 12.84 13.71
C GLU A 131 -2.29 12.44 13.69
N SER A 132 -1.93 11.54 12.78
CA SER A 132 -0.55 11.12 12.60
C SER A 132 0.34 12.25 12.05
N ARG A 133 -0.18 13.06 11.12
CA ARG A 133 0.51 14.26 10.62
C ARG A 133 0.76 15.26 11.73
N ALA A 134 -0.27 15.52 12.56
CA ALA A 134 -0.12 16.38 13.73
C ALA A 134 0.94 15.85 14.71
N THR A 135 1.07 14.53 14.85
CA THR A 135 2.12 13.90 15.66
C THR A 135 3.52 14.14 15.08
N CYS A 136 3.70 13.99 13.75
CA CYS A 136 4.95 14.32 13.06
C CYS A 136 5.31 15.81 13.20
N ASP A 137 4.34 16.71 13.01
CA ASP A 137 4.57 18.15 13.14
C ASP A 137 4.93 18.53 14.59
N GLY A 138 4.26 17.93 15.57
CA GLY A 138 4.62 18.05 16.99
C GLY A 138 6.04 17.56 17.29
N ALA A 139 6.47 16.45 16.69
CA ALA A 139 7.85 15.94 16.82
C ALA A 139 8.87 16.91 16.21
N LYS A 140 8.60 17.43 15.01
CA LYS A 140 9.45 18.44 14.35
C LYS A 140 9.57 19.70 15.21
N ALA A 141 8.45 20.22 15.71
CA ALA A 141 8.43 21.40 16.57
C ALA A 141 9.20 21.18 17.88
N HIS A 142 9.06 20.00 18.51
CA HIS A 142 9.77 19.70 19.75
C HIS A 142 11.29 19.67 19.53
N VAL A 143 11.75 19.04 18.45
CA VAL A 143 13.18 19.04 18.10
C VAL A 143 13.67 20.45 17.77
N ALA A 144 12.92 21.23 16.99
CA ALA A 144 13.27 22.61 16.64
C ALA A 144 13.35 23.55 17.86
N GLY A 145 12.53 23.30 18.89
CA GLY A 145 12.57 24.02 20.17
C GLY A 145 13.63 23.51 21.16
N SER A 146 14.34 22.43 20.82
CA SER A 146 15.32 21.80 21.69
C SER A 146 16.76 22.23 21.36
N ARG A 147 17.72 21.67 22.12
CA ARG A 147 19.15 21.79 21.82
C ARG A 147 19.60 21.01 20.56
N CYS A 148 18.73 20.20 19.98
CA CYS A 148 19.01 19.32 18.84
C CYS A 148 18.36 19.76 17.52
N LYS A 149 18.01 21.06 17.43
CA LYS A 149 17.49 21.70 16.22
C LYS A 149 18.42 21.55 15.01
#